data_AF-A0A6M8N5B7-F1
#
_entry.id   AF-A0A6M8N5B7-F1
#
_cell.length_a   1.000
_cell.length_b   1.000
_cell.length_c   1.000
_cell.angle_alpha   90.00
_cell.angle_beta   90.00
_cell.angle_gamma   90.00
#
_symmetry.space_group_name_H-M   'P 1'
#
loop_
_entity.id
_entity.type
_entity.pdbx_description
1 polymer ?
#
loop_
_entity_poly.entity_id
_entity_poly.type
_entity_poly.pdbx_seq_one_letter_code
_entity_poly.pdbx_strand_id
1 'polypeptide(L)' 'MKILLDLNFDIQQTKGGKRLVDFIDKKYQECFAMAKNQQQTPEYRLKALEQMAFLDTIINLLKEEDDE' A
#
# COMPACT_ATOMS: atom_id res chain seq x y z
N MET A 1 -3.74 4.92 10.78
CA MET A 1 -2.40 5.21 10.24
C MET A 1 -2.58 5.43 8.75
N LYS A 2 -2.50 6.67 8.24
CA LYS A 2 -2.51 6.92 6.79
C LYS A 2 -1.08 6.76 6.30
N ILE A 3 -0.79 5.64 5.64
CA ILE A 3 0.56 5.28 5.18
C ILE A 3 0.99 6.13 3.97
N LEU A 4 0.01 6.75 3.30
CA LEU A 4 0.18 7.41 2.00
C LEU A 4 0.23 8.95 2.06
N LEU A 5 0.57 9.54 3.21
CA LEU A 5 0.64 11.00 3.36
C LEU A 5 1.76 11.65 2.54
N ASP A 6 2.77 10.88 2.11
CA ASP A 6 3.97 11.38 1.43
C ASP A 6 4.10 10.94 -0.04
N LEU A 7 3.03 10.46 -0.68
CA LEU A 7 3.07 10.13 -2.12
C LEU A 7 3.16 11.41 -2.97
N ASN A 8 3.87 11.35 -4.10
CA ASN A 8 4.05 12.47 -5.02
C ASN A 8 2.73 13.22 -5.27
N PHE A 9 2.76 14.55 -5.12
CA PHE A 9 1.58 15.39 -5.24
C PHE A 9 0.94 15.31 -6.63
N ASP A 10 1.73 15.12 -7.69
CA ASP A 10 1.27 15.10 -9.08
C ASP A 10 0.39 13.90 -9.38
N ILE A 11 0.75 12.71 -8.87
CA ILE A 11 -0.12 11.54 -9.04
C ILE A 11 -1.46 11.76 -8.33
N GLN A 12 -1.46 12.47 -7.20
CA GLN A 12 -2.68 12.83 -6.50
C GLN A 12 -3.51 13.90 -7.24
N GLN A 13 -2.99 14.61 -8.24
CA GLN A 13 -3.77 15.57 -9.02
C GLN A 13 -4.66 14.92 -10.09
N THR A 14 -4.36 13.68 -10.49
CA THR A 14 -5.15 12.99 -11.52
C THR A 14 -6.26 12.14 -10.91
N LYS A 15 -7.40 12.01 -11.62
CA LYS A 15 -8.50 11.11 -11.19
C LYS A 15 -8.06 9.64 -11.11
N GLY A 16 -7.17 9.23 -12.02
CA GLY A 16 -6.59 7.88 -12.04
C GLY A 16 -5.66 7.64 -10.87
N GLY A 17 -4.75 8.58 -10.60
CA GLY A 17 -3.81 8.49 -9.50
C GLY A 17 -4.49 8.52 -8.13
N LYS A 18 -5.49 9.39 -7.91
CA LYS A 18 -6.31 9.33 -6.68
C LYS A 18 -6.91 7.94 -6.44
N ARG A 19 -7.50 7.33 -7.48
CA ARG A 19 -8.05 5.97 -7.40
C ARG A 19 -7.00 4.91 -7.09
N LEU A 20 -5.79 5.05 -7.65
CA LEU A 20 -4.68 4.15 -7.36
C LEU A 20 -4.24 4.26 -5.90
N VAL A 21 -4.08 5.48 -5.39
CA VAL A 21 -3.75 5.74 -3.99
C VAL A 21 -4.80 5.17 -3.05
N ASP A 22 -6.09 5.43 -3.32
CA ASP A 22 -7.20 4.88 -2.51
C ASP A 22 -7.23 3.35 -2.54
N PHE A 23 -6.94 2.75 -3.70
CA PHE A 23 -6.84 1.30 -3.85
C PHE A 23 -5.70 0.71 -3.02
N ILE A 24 -4.52 1.32 -3.08
CA ILE A 24 -3.34 0.89 -2.32
C ILE A 24 -3.63 1.00 -0.81
N ASP A 25 -4.17 2.14 -0.33
CA ASP A 25 -4.47 2.32 1.10
C ASP A 25 -5.44 1.25 1.60
N LYS A 26 -6.53 1.04 0.85
CA LYS A 26 -7.53 0.03 1.20
C LYS A 26 -6.92 -1.37 1.25
N LYS A 27 -6.13 -1.74 0.24
CA LYS A 27 -5.51 -3.06 0.19
C LYS A 27 -4.48 -3.26 1.29
N TYR A 28 -3.69 -2.23 1.59
CA TYR A 28 -2.72 -2.29 2.68
C TYR A 28 -3.41 -2.52 4.03
N GLN A 29 -4.52 -1.81 4.29
CA GLN A 29 -5.30 -1.99 5.52
C GLN A 29 -5.93 -3.38 5.62
N GLU A 30 -6.47 -3.92 4.51
CA GLU A 30 -6.98 -5.29 4.44
C GLU A 30 -5.89 -6.31 4.80
N CYS A 31 -4.71 -6.19 4.19
CA CYS A 31 -3.58 -7.08 4.45
C CYS A 31 -3.06 -6.93 5.89
N PHE A 32 -2.94 -5.71 6.42
CA PHE A 32 -2.52 -5.47 7.80
C PHE A 32 -3.48 -6.13 8.80
N ALA A 33 -4.80 -5.99 8.59
CA ALA A 33 -5.79 -6.64 9.42
C ALA A 33 -5.67 -8.16 9.38
N MET A 34 -5.43 -8.74 8.19
CA MET A 34 -5.24 -10.18 8.03
C MET A 34 -3.96 -10.68 8.69
N ALA A 35 -2.83 -9.99 8.49
CA ALA A 35 -1.54 -10.34 9.08
C ALA A 35 -1.57 -10.31 10.62
N LYS A 36 -2.29 -9.35 11.21
CA LYS A 36 -2.42 -9.21 12.67
C LYS A 36 -3.44 -10.17 13.29
N ASN A 37 -4.34 -10.76 12.50
CA ASN A 37 -5.40 -11.63 13.02
C ASN A 37 -4.85 -13.01 13.43
N GLN A 38 -4.69 -13.23 14.74
CA GLN A 38 -4.18 -14.49 15.29
C GLN A 38 -5.12 -15.70 15.08
N GLN A 39 -6.37 -15.48 14.69
CA GLN A 39 -7.31 -16.56 14.34
C GLN A 39 -7.11 -17.09 12.91
N GLN A 40 -6.34 -16.40 12.07
CA GLN A 40 -6.02 -16.84 10.71
C GLN A 40 -4.87 -17.83 10.68
N THR A 41 -4.83 -18.70 9.66
CA THR A 41 -3.70 -19.64 9.51
C THR A 41 -2.40 -18.87 9.28
N PRO A 42 -1.25 -19.43 9.68
CA PRO A 42 0.06 -18.83 9.38
C PRO A 42 0.25 -18.51 7.88
N GLU A 43 -0.27 -19.34 6.97
CA GLU A 43 -0.14 -19.13 5.52
C GLU A 43 -0.90 -17.90 5.04
N TYR A 44 -2.13 -17.68 5.52
CA TYR A 44 -2.89 -16.47 5.18
C TYR A 44 -2.22 -15.21 5.72
N ARG A 45 -1.67 -15.27 6.94
CA ARG A 45 -0.91 -14.16 7.50
C ARG A 45 0.37 -13.87 6.72
N LEU A 46 1.10 -14.91 6.30
CA LEU A 46 2.30 -14.76 5.48
C LEU A 46 1.98 -14.13 4.13
N LYS A 47 0.96 -14.61 3.43
CA LYS A 47 0.52 -14.02 2.15
C LYS A 47 0.12 -12.55 2.30
N ALA A 48 -0.52 -12.20 3.41
CA ALA A 48 -0.87 -10.81 3.68
C ALA A 48 0.38 -9.93 3.87
N LEU A 49 1.41 -10.44 4.56
CA LEU A 49 2.69 -9.74 4.71
C LEU A 49 3.45 -9.61 3.38
N GLU A 50 3.46 -10.66 2.55
CA GLU A 50 4.05 -10.61 1.19
C GLU A 50 3.36 -9.55 0.33
N GLN A 51 2.03 -9.50 0.38
CA GLN A 51 1.25 -8.50 -0.34
C GLN A 51 1.55 -7.08 0.17
N MET A 52 1.70 -6.89 1.48
CA MET A 52 2.11 -5.59 2.05
C MET A 52 3.49 -5.16 1.56
N ALA A 53 4.48 -6.07 1.59
CA ALA A 53 5.82 -5.79 1.08
C ALA A 53 5.80 -5.40 -0.42
N PHE A 54 4.96 -6.05 -1.23
CA PHE A 54 4.78 -5.65 -2.61
C PHE A 54 4.15 -4.26 -2.75
N LEU A 55 3.13 -3.94 -1.95
CA LEU A 55 2.53 -2.60 -1.93
C LEU A 55 3.53 -1.53 -1.47
N ASP A 56 4.41 -1.84 -0.52
CA ASP A 56 5.50 -0.94 -0.09
C ASP A 56 6.45 -0.62 -1.25
N THR A 57 6.77 -1.59 -2.12
CA THR A 57 7.54 -1.34 -3.35
C THR A 57 6.84 -0.34 -4.26
N ILE A 58 5.52 -0.49 -4.48
CA ILE A 58 4.75 0.46 -5.29
C ILE A 58 4.76 1.85 -4.64
N ILE A 59 4.54 1.92 -3.33
CA ILE A 59 4.54 3.17 -2.59
C ILE A 59 5.89 3.88 -2.75
N ASN A 60 7.00 3.17 -2.63
CA ASN A 60 8.33 3.75 -2.81
C ASN A 60 8.56 4.28 -4.23
N LEU A 61 8.16 3.52 -5.25
CA LEU A 61 8.21 3.98 -6.65
C LEU A 61 7.36 5.24 -6.90
N LEU A 62 6.28 5.41 -6.14
CA LEU A 62 5.41 6.59 -6.23
C LEU A 62 5.87 7.76 -5.35
N LYS A 63 6.86 7.54 -4.48
CA LYS A 63 7.46 8.57 -3.60
C LYS A 63 8.72 9.16 -4.20
N GLU A 64 9.52 8.36 -4.89
CA GLU A 64 10.71 8.84 -5.58
C GLU A 64 10.26 9.84 -6.67
N GLU A 65 10.68 11.11 -6.53
CA GLU A 65 10.78 12.02 -7.67
C GLU A 65 11.79 11.38 -8.63
N ASP A 66 11.57 11.49 -9.94
CA ASP A 66 12.61 11.20 -10.91
C ASP A 66 13.83 12.07 -10.52
N ASP A 67 14.81 11.46 -9.83
CA ASP A 67 16.13 12.05 -9.57
C ASP A 67 16.86 12.15 -10.92
N GLU A 68 16.49 13.13 -11.74
CA GLU A 68 17.30 13.68 -12.83
C GLU A 68 17.49 15.19 -12.69
#